data_AF-A0A3S2YWJ5-F1
#
_entry.id   AF-A0A3S2YWJ5-F1
#
_cell.length_a   1.000
_cell.length_b   1.000
_cell.length_c   1.000
_cell.angle_alpha   90.00
_cell.angle_beta   90.00
_cell.angle_gamma   90.00
#
_symmetry.space_group_name_H-M   'P 1'
#
loop_
_entity.id
_entity.type
_entity.pdbx_description
1 polymer ?
#
loop_
_entity_poly.entity_id
_entity_poly.type
_entity_poly.pdbx_seq_one_letter_code
_entity_poly.pdbx_strand_id
1 'polypeptide(L)'
;MLRRDDGFAGRGDDAFALLIRAHDGLSEAESAALNARLVLILAHEVGDLAVLDAAVALARHSLNPEPSPGKPSPSEPSPGETP
;
A
#
# COMPACT_ATOMS: atom_id res chain seq x y z
N MET A 1 -10.42 15.11 -6.55
CA MET A 1 -9.05 15.12 -5.99
C MET A 1 -9.07 14.31 -4.70
N LEU A 2 -8.22 13.28 -4.56
CA LEU A 2 -8.08 12.57 -3.29
C LEU A 2 -7.50 13.52 -2.22
N ARG A 3 -8.02 13.47 -0.99
CA ARG A 3 -7.52 14.26 0.13
C ARG A 3 -6.11 13.77 0.49
N ARG A 4 -5.12 14.68 0.48
CA ARG A 4 -3.71 14.41 0.86
C ARG A 4 -3.42 14.70 2.34
N ASP A 5 -4.38 15.28 3.05
CA ASP A 5 -4.31 15.48 4.49
C ASP A 5 -4.44 14.13 5.20
N ASP A 6 -3.97 14.07 6.45
CA ASP A 6 -4.13 12.90 7.30
C ASP A 6 -5.62 12.69 7.59
N GLY A 7 -6.32 11.94 6.74
CA GLY A 7 -7.77 11.70 6.82
C GLY A 7 -8.27 11.12 8.15
N PHE A 8 -7.35 10.79 9.06
CA PHE A 8 -7.59 10.29 10.41
C PHE A 8 -7.11 11.25 11.53
N ALA A 9 -6.66 12.47 11.25
CA ALA A 9 -6.24 13.46 12.25
C ALA A 9 -5.29 12.87 13.31
N GLY A 10 -4.19 12.26 12.86
CA GLY A 10 -3.23 11.54 13.73
C GLY A 10 -3.67 10.16 14.24
N ARG A 11 -4.88 9.67 13.91
CA ARG A 11 -5.39 8.33 14.31
C ARG A 11 -5.10 7.24 13.27
N GLY A 12 -4.11 7.43 12.39
CA GLY A 12 -3.78 6.47 11.34
C GLY A 12 -3.43 5.09 11.89
N ASP A 13 -2.73 5.04 13.03
CA ASP A 13 -2.33 3.79 13.69
C ASP A 13 -3.54 2.97 14.15
N ASP A 14 -4.60 3.62 14.64
CA ASP A 14 -5.82 2.93 15.07
C ASP A 14 -6.58 2.34 13.89
N ALA A 15 -6.64 3.07 12.77
CA ALA A 15 -7.23 2.57 11.54
C ALA A 15 -6.45 1.35 11.02
N PHE A 16 -5.12 1.42 11.01
CA PHE A 16 -4.28 0.29 10.61
C PHE A 16 -4.45 -0.90 11.56
N ALA A 17 -4.43 -0.67 12.87
CA ALA A 17 -4.62 -1.71 13.87
C ALA A 17 -6.01 -2.36 13.80
N LEU A 18 -7.05 -1.62 13.40
CA LEU A 18 -8.38 -2.18 13.12
C LEU A 18 -8.33 -3.15 11.94
N LEU A 19 -7.69 -2.77 10.83
CA LEU A 19 -7.57 -3.61 9.65
C LEU A 19 -6.79 -4.88 9.96
N ILE A 20 -5.65 -4.79 10.65
CA ILE A 20 -4.85 -5.97 11.03
C ILE A 20 -5.65 -6.93 11.91
N ARG A 21 -6.36 -6.40 12.93
CA ARG A 21 -7.19 -7.23 13.81
C ARG A 21 -8.34 -7.92 13.07
N ALA A 22 -8.86 -7.33 12.01
CA ALA A 22 -9.92 -7.94 11.21
C ALA A 22 -9.46 -9.24 10.51
N HIS A 23 -8.15 -9.45 10.34
CA HIS A 23 -7.60 -10.68 9.75
C HIS A 23 -7.27 -11.77 10.76
N ASP A 24 -7.39 -11.52 12.07
CA ASP A 24 -6.98 -12.48 13.09
C ASP A 24 -7.82 -13.77 13.02
N GLY A 25 -7.14 -14.92 13.01
CA GLY A 25 -7.76 -16.24 12.87
C GLY A 25 -8.28 -16.61 11.48
N LEU A 26 -8.10 -15.76 10.45
CA LEU A 26 -8.49 -16.07 9.07
C LEU A 26 -7.39 -16.80 8.31
N SER A 27 -7.79 -17.74 7.46
CA SER A 27 -6.90 -18.29 6.42
C SER A 27 -6.56 -17.23 5.36
N GLU A 28 -5.56 -17.51 4.52
CA GLU A 28 -5.18 -16.62 3.41
C GLU A 28 -6.35 -16.36 2.45
N ALA A 29 -7.14 -17.40 2.13
CA ALA A 29 -8.29 -17.28 1.25
C ALA A 29 -9.41 -16.42 1.88
N GLU A 30 -9.67 -16.59 3.18
CA GLU A 30 -10.65 -15.79 3.91
C GLU A 30 -10.20 -14.33 4.07
N SER A 31 -8.90 -14.12 4.32
CA SER A 31 -8.26 -12.82 4.37
C SER A 31 -8.38 -12.06 3.03
N ALA A 32 -8.15 -12.75 1.91
CA ALA A 32 -8.35 -12.19 0.58
C ALA A 32 -9.83 -11.86 0.31
N ALA A 33 -10.76 -12.74 0.72
CA ALA A 33 -12.20 -12.50 0.58
C ALA A 33 -12.67 -11.31 1.43
N LEU A 34 -12.15 -11.17 2.66
CA LEU A 34 -12.39 -10.02 3.54
C LEU A 34 -11.94 -8.72 2.86
N ASN A 35 -10.72 -8.70 2.33
CA ASN A 35 -10.20 -7.53 1.62
C ASN A 35 -11.05 -7.14 0.41
N ALA A 36 -11.44 -8.11 -0.42
CA ALA A 36 -12.29 -7.85 -1.58
C ALA A 36 -13.64 -7.24 -1.16
N ARG A 37 -14.27 -7.78 -0.10
CA ARG A 37 -15.54 -7.28 0.40
C ARG A 37 -15.40 -5.89 1.03
N LEU A 38 -14.33 -5.64 1.77
CA LEU A 38 -14.05 -4.35 2.37
C LEU A 38 -13.86 -3.27 1.29
N VAL A 39 -13.10 -3.56 0.23
CA VAL A 39 -12.93 -2.65 -0.92
C VAL A 39 -14.27 -2.29 -1.55
N LEU A 40 -15.15 -3.27 -1.76
CA LEU A 40 -16.48 -3.02 -2.33
C LEU A 40 -17.35 -2.14 -1.43
N ILE A 41 -17.35 -2.39 -0.12
CA ILE A 41 -18.09 -1.57 0.85
C ILE A 41 -17.54 -0.14 0.84
N LEU A 42 -16.23 0.03 0.94
CA LEU A 42 -15.61 1.36 0.95
C LEU A 42 -15.84 2.11 -0.37
N ALA A 43 -15.82 1.42 -1.52
CA ALA A 43 -16.15 2.02 -2.80
C ALA A 43 -17.60 2.53 -2.84
N HIS A 44 -18.54 1.77 -2.25
CA HIS A 44 -19.92 2.21 -2.08
C HIS A 44 -20.03 3.43 -1.15
N GLU A 45 -19.36 3.41 0.01
CA GLU A 45 -19.37 4.53 0.96
C GLU A 45 -18.75 5.82 0.39
N VAL A 46 -17.76 5.70 -0.51
CA VAL A 46 -17.18 6.85 -1.22
C VAL A 46 -18.19 7.47 -2.19
N GLY A 47 -18.98 6.65 -2.91
CA GLY A 47 -20.07 7.11 -3.77
C GLY A 47 -19.66 7.91 -5.02
N ASP A 48 -18.36 8.12 -5.26
CA ASP A 48 -17.82 8.92 -6.36
C ASP A 48 -16.80 8.11 -7.19
N LEU A 49 -17.16 7.86 -8.45
CA LEU A 49 -16.33 7.11 -9.39
C LEU A 49 -15.01 7.80 -9.72
N ALA A 50 -14.96 9.14 -9.75
CA ALA A 50 -13.72 9.88 -10.01
C ALA A 50 -12.73 9.78 -8.83
N VAL A 51 -13.26 9.69 -7.60
CA VAL A 51 -12.44 9.41 -6.41
C VAL A 51 -11.90 7.98 -6.46
N LEU A 52 -12.73 7.01 -6.85
CA LEU A 52 -12.32 5.61 -6.98
C LEU A 52 -11.23 5.43 -8.05
N ASP A 53 -11.38 6.06 -9.21
CA ASP A 53 -10.39 6.03 -10.29
C ASP A 53 -9.03 6.58 -9.82
N ALA A 54 -9.05 7.74 -9.17
CA ALA A 54 -7.84 8.35 -8.62
C ALA A 54 -7.18 7.47 -7.53
N ALA A 55 -7.97 6.79 -6.70
CA ALA A 55 -7.44 5.88 -5.67
C ALA A 55 -6.76 4.65 -6.30
N VAL A 56 -7.38 4.07 -7.34
CA VAL A 56 -6.81 2.93 -8.09
C VAL A 56 -5.50 3.34 -8.78
N ALA A 57 -5.46 4.50 -9.42
CA ALA A 57 -4.25 5.02 -10.04
C ALA A 57 -3.10 5.18 -9.02
N LEU A 58 -3.41 5.72 -7.83
CA LEU A 58 -2.43 5.89 -6.76
C LEU A 58 -1.92 4.54 -6.23
N ALA A 59 -2.82 3.60 -5.95
CA ALA A 59 -2.46 2.27 -5.49
C ALA A 59 -1.54 1.53 -6.48
N ARG A 60 -1.83 1.65 -7.79
CA ARG A 60 -0.99 1.09 -8.85
C ARG A 60 0.41 1.69 -8.88
N HIS A 61 0.51 3.01 -8.67
CA HIS A 61 1.82 3.69 -8.64
C HIS A 61 2.68 3.23 -7.45
N SER A 62 2.08 3.03 -6.28
CA SER A 62 2.80 2.54 -5.08
C SER A 62 3.39 1.14 -5.23
N LEU A 63 2.88 0.32 -6.16
CA LEU A 63 3.41 -1.02 -6.43
C LEU A 63 4.66 -1.01 -7.34
N ASN A 64 4.92 0.09 -8.03
CA ASN A 64 6.09 0.25 -8.88
C ASN A 64 6.99 1.34 -8.29
N PRO A 65 7.70 1.04 -7.17
CA PRO A 65 8.67 1.98 -6.65
C PRO A 65 9.73 2.18 -7.73
N GLU A 66 9.77 3.36 -8.33
CA GLU A 66 10.94 3.81 -9.09
C GLU A 66 12.18 3.46 -8.26
N PRO A 67 13.25 2.90 -8.86
CA PRO A 67 14.47 2.62 -8.13
C PRO A 67 14.94 3.94 -7.50
N SER A 68 14.90 4.01 -6.17
CA SER A 68 15.33 5.17 -5.42
C SER A 68 16.73 5.58 -5.90
N PRO A 69 16.94 6.81 -6.41
CA PRO A 69 18.25 7.28 -6.79
C PRO A 69 19.05 7.55 -5.51
N GLY A 70 19.67 6.52 -4.93
CA GLY A 70 20.37 6.71 -3.66
C GLY A 70 20.77 5.48 -2.85
N LYS A 71 20.90 4.29 -3.45
CA LYS A 71 21.73 3.24 -2.85
C LYS A 71 22.71 2.72 -3.89
N PRO A 72 24.02 3.01 -3.78
CA PRO A 72 25.00 2.30 -4.57
C PRO A 72 24.89 0.81 -4.25
N SER A 73 24.64 0.00 -5.27
CA SER A 73 24.67 -1.45 -5.18
C SER A 73 26.08 -1.88 -4.77
N PRO A 74 26.29 -2.73 -3.74
CA PRO A 74 27.59 -3.28 -3.42
C PRO A 74 27.91 -4.38 -4.43
N SER A 75 28.28 -4.00 -5.65
CA SER A 75 28.72 -4.93 -6.69
C SER A 75 29.66 -4.21 -7.66
N GLU A 76 30.70 -3.57 -7.13
CA GLU A 76 31.94 -3.38 -7.88
C GLU A 76 32.96 -4.38 -7.32
N PRO A 77 33.41 -5.38 -8.10
CA PRO A 77 34.60 -6.12 -7.75
C PRO A 77 35.80 -5.18 -7.85
N SER A 78 36.58 -5.09 -6.77
CA SER A 78 37.81 -4.30 -6.71
C SER A 78 38.80 -4.82 -7.77
N PRO A 79 39.23 -4.01 -8.77
CA PRO A 79 40.26 -4.42 -9.71
C PRO A 79 41.62 -4.19 -9.04
N GLY A 80 42.12 -5.18 -8.33
CA GLY A 80 43.36 -5.00 -7.58
C GLY A 80 43.88 -6.19 -6.81
N GLU A 81 43.66 -7.42 -7.29
CA GLU A 81 44.45 -8.56 -6.83
C GLU A 81 44.99 -9.30 -8.05
N THR A 82 46.23 -9.00 -8.38
CA THR A 82 47.11 -9.89 -9.15
C THR A 82 48.32 -10.16 -8.25
N PRO A 83 48.83 -11.41 -8.25
CA PRO A 83 49.72 -11.94 -7.21
C PRO A 83 51.09 -11.29 -7.16
#